data_AF-A0A2M7XDR0-F1
#
_entry.id   AF-A0A2M7XDR0-F1
#
_cell.length_a   1.000
_cell.length_b   1.000
_cell.length_c   1.000
_cell.angle_alpha   90.00
_cell.angle_beta   90.00
_cell.angle_gamma   90.00
#
_symmetry.space_group_name_H-M   'P 1'
#
loop_
_entity.id
_entity.type
_entity.pdbx_description
1 polymer ?
#
loop_
_entity_poly.entity_id
_entity_poly.type
_entity_poly.pdbx_seq_one_letter_code
_entity_poly.pdbx_strand_id
1 'polypeptide(L)'
;MIRLFNKESKTIVGAATIVGVLSFASRLVGLVRDRILAGTFGAGDQLDVYYAAFKIPDFLFSLIVVGALSASFIPLFIKQYNNVVSKRGAWRFTNNIVHALGGFMLVISILIAVFAEPLASVIAPGFPAFKQSDVASFMRVMVIGQVFLAVSMVFGSVLQGLRRFFLYALAPIFYNIGIIIGALVFVEWLGPIGLAWGVVLGAVLHLCVQVFGVFDVGYRYEYQFSVRGPDTKEMLRLTGPRLLGIATTQILFLILSILASTLSTGSVTIFQFAYNIQFFAVGIIGVSYAVAVFPSLSDHAEKEETSAFIETLSSTIRQVVFLLIPLMILFLILRAQIVRVVVGAGEFDWAATIATADTLAFFALTFIPQALVFILARGYYALHDTVTPLMAAFVGALFGIMGAFLFSNGFDVIGLGMAYALASVVNALLLWIPLRQRLGTLSESEMIPDFLKMFAAGIVCALIMQSLKPVAISIISLDTFLGVFAQGLFAGGFGLIGYVVVSKWLRVNELDVLIAAVKRKVLKKSKPEETLSQTT
;
A
#
# COMPACT_ATOMS: atom_id res chain seq x y z
N MET A 1 23.87 14.27 -20.04
CA MET A 1 23.14 13.02 -19.71
C MET A 1 22.18 13.20 -18.53
N ILE A 2 22.54 13.95 -17.49
CA ILE A 2 21.75 14.16 -16.24
C ILE A 2 20.38 14.87 -16.44
N ARG A 3 20.29 15.86 -17.34
CA ARG A 3 19.03 16.58 -17.64
C ARG A 3 17.92 15.73 -18.28
N LEU A 4 18.19 14.47 -18.65
CA LEU A 4 17.19 13.61 -19.28
C LEU A 4 16.24 12.96 -18.28
N PHE A 5 16.74 12.63 -17.07
CA PHE A 5 15.99 11.91 -16.03
C PHE A 5 15.08 12.80 -15.18
N ASN A 6 15.35 14.10 -15.17
CA ASN A 6 14.59 15.05 -14.39
C ASN A 6 13.76 15.98 -15.28
N LYS A 7 13.30 15.57 -16.47
CA LYS A 7 12.43 16.42 -17.31
C LYS A 7 11.04 16.57 -16.70
N GLU A 8 10.48 17.76 -16.83
CA GLU A 8 9.10 18.05 -16.42
C GLU A 8 8.14 17.24 -17.29
N SER A 9 7.18 16.57 -16.65
CA SER A 9 6.08 15.94 -17.38
C SER A 9 5.19 17.03 -17.96
N LYS A 10 5.27 17.22 -19.28
CA LYS A 10 4.47 18.21 -20.01
C LYS A 10 2.99 17.85 -20.14
N THR A 11 2.63 16.58 -19.91
CA THR A 11 1.24 16.09 -20.00
C THR A 11 0.88 15.24 -18.79
N ILE A 12 -0.40 15.29 -18.40
CA ILE A 12 -0.96 14.49 -17.30
C ILE A 12 -0.79 12.99 -17.59
N VAL A 13 -1.06 12.58 -18.83
CA VAL A 13 -0.92 11.18 -19.28
C VAL A 13 0.53 10.71 -19.19
N GLY A 14 1.50 11.55 -19.55
CA GLY A 14 2.93 11.24 -19.41
C GLY A 14 3.33 11.06 -17.94
N ALA A 15 2.90 11.96 -17.07
CA ALA A 15 3.12 11.86 -15.62
C ALA A 15 2.53 10.58 -15.02
N ALA A 16 1.26 10.30 -15.31
CA ALA A 16 0.55 9.12 -14.81
C ALA A 16 1.22 7.82 -15.30
N THR A 17 1.69 7.79 -16.55
CA THR A 17 2.38 6.62 -17.11
C THR A 17 3.71 6.38 -16.41
N ILE A 18 4.52 7.43 -16.21
CA ILE A 18 5.82 7.32 -15.52
C ILE A 18 5.63 6.85 -14.09
N VAL A 19 4.73 7.49 -13.33
CA VAL A 19 4.46 7.12 -11.94
C VAL A 19 3.93 5.70 -11.89
N GLY A 20 2.97 5.33 -12.75
CA GLY A 20 2.39 3.99 -12.78
C GLY A 20 3.42 2.89 -13.06
N VAL A 21 4.24 3.05 -14.11
CA VAL A 21 5.28 2.07 -14.48
C VAL A 21 6.34 1.93 -13.38
N LEU A 22 6.83 3.03 -12.83
CA LEU A 22 7.86 2.98 -11.78
C LEU A 22 7.31 2.47 -10.45
N SER A 23 6.06 2.78 -10.12
CA SER A 23 5.40 2.25 -8.93
C SER A 23 5.19 0.74 -9.06
N PHE A 24 4.80 0.27 -10.24
CA PHE A 24 4.71 -1.16 -10.54
C PHE A 24 6.08 -1.84 -10.46
N ALA A 25 7.11 -1.25 -11.06
CA ALA A 25 8.48 -1.75 -10.96
C ALA A 25 8.97 -1.81 -9.50
N SER A 26 8.69 -0.78 -8.70
CA SER A 26 9.01 -0.78 -7.26
C SER A 26 8.32 -1.91 -6.51
N ARG A 27 7.05 -2.20 -6.83
CA ARG A 27 6.34 -3.33 -6.22
C ARG A 27 6.98 -4.66 -6.62
N LEU A 28 7.41 -4.82 -7.88
CA LEU A 28 8.13 -6.02 -8.33
C LEU A 28 9.47 -6.19 -7.58
N VAL A 29 10.25 -5.13 -7.44
CA VAL A 29 11.51 -5.17 -6.66
C VAL A 29 11.23 -5.48 -5.19
N GLY A 30 10.12 -4.99 -4.62
CA GLY A 30 9.65 -5.37 -3.29
C GLY A 30 9.33 -6.86 -3.15
N LEU A 31 8.70 -7.47 -4.16
CA LEU A 31 8.48 -8.92 -4.19
C LEU A 31 9.79 -9.70 -4.29
N VAL A 32 10.76 -9.21 -5.07
CA VAL A 32 12.12 -9.80 -5.14
C VAL A 32 12.82 -9.70 -3.79
N ARG A 33 12.72 -8.56 -3.09
CA ARG A 33 13.22 -8.40 -1.72
C ARG A 33 12.60 -9.45 -0.81
N ASP A 34 11.27 -9.57 -0.79
CA ASP A 34 10.58 -10.54 0.05
C ASP A 34 10.98 -11.99 -0.29
N ARG A 35 11.19 -12.30 -1.58
CA ARG A 35 11.73 -13.60 -2.03
C ARG A 35 13.12 -13.87 -1.48
N ILE A 36 14.00 -12.88 -1.51
CA ILE A 36 15.38 -13.01 -1.01
C ILE A 36 15.37 -13.17 0.51
N LEU A 37 14.57 -12.38 1.23
CA LEU A 37 14.43 -12.51 2.68
C LEU A 37 13.90 -13.90 3.06
N ALA A 38 12.79 -14.32 2.46
CA ALA A 38 12.23 -15.65 2.68
C ALA A 38 13.23 -16.76 2.33
N GLY A 39 13.92 -16.64 1.18
CA GLY A 39 14.89 -17.63 0.73
C GLY A 39 16.13 -17.76 1.59
N THR A 40 16.58 -16.65 2.20
CA THR A 40 17.81 -16.63 3.01
C THR A 40 17.55 -17.02 4.46
N PHE A 41 16.39 -16.65 5.00
CA PHE A 41 16.11 -16.72 6.44
C PHE A 41 14.92 -17.61 6.82
N GLY A 42 14.12 -18.04 5.84
CA GLY A 42 12.90 -18.82 6.07
C GLY A 42 11.84 -18.08 6.90
N ALA A 43 10.77 -18.77 7.28
CA ALA A 43 9.84 -18.28 8.30
C ALA A 43 10.35 -18.63 9.70
N GLY A 44 11.45 -17.99 10.12
CA GLY A 44 12.15 -18.30 11.36
C GLY A 44 12.36 -17.10 12.28
N ASP A 45 13.12 -17.32 13.36
CA ASP A 45 13.36 -16.32 14.41
C ASP A 45 13.92 -15.00 13.89
N GLN A 46 14.82 -15.04 12.90
CA GLN A 46 15.47 -13.84 12.37
C GLN A 46 14.49 -12.92 11.63
N LEU A 47 13.61 -13.45 10.76
CA LEU A 47 12.61 -12.62 10.09
C LEU A 47 11.49 -12.18 11.04
N ASP A 48 11.14 -12.99 12.02
CA ASP A 48 10.22 -12.61 13.07
C ASP A 48 10.74 -11.41 13.88
N VAL A 49 12.02 -11.44 14.27
CA VAL A 49 12.71 -10.31 14.91
C VAL A 49 12.71 -9.09 14.00
N TYR A 50 13.11 -9.25 12.74
CA TYR A 50 13.15 -8.17 11.76
C TYR A 50 11.79 -7.49 11.58
N TYR A 51 10.74 -8.26 11.32
CA TYR A 51 9.41 -7.73 11.07
C TYR A 51 8.77 -7.14 12.33
N ALA A 52 8.99 -7.73 13.51
CA ALA A 52 8.54 -7.15 14.78
C ALA A 52 9.24 -5.81 15.07
N ALA A 53 10.56 -5.75 14.90
CA ALA A 53 11.35 -4.54 15.11
C ALA A 53 10.93 -3.40 14.17
N PHE A 54 10.51 -3.73 12.94
CA PHE A 54 10.11 -2.75 11.93
C PHE A 54 8.72 -2.12 12.19
N LYS A 55 7.89 -2.67 13.09
CA LYS A 55 6.49 -2.19 13.29
C LYS A 55 6.39 -0.75 13.77
N ILE A 56 7.18 -0.36 14.77
CA ILE A 56 7.18 1.02 15.28
C ILE A 56 7.75 2.00 14.22
N PRO A 57 8.92 1.73 13.60
CA PRO A 57 9.41 2.53 12.48
C PRO A 57 8.39 2.69 11.34
N ASP A 58 7.74 1.62 10.91
CA ASP A 58 6.76 1.62 9.82
C ASP A 58 5.49 2.39 10.15
N PHE A 59 5.02 2.28 11.40
CA PHE A 59 3.89 3.07 11.90
C PHE A 59 4.18 4.58 11.80
N LEU A 60 5.38 5.01 12.23
CA LEU A 60 5.80 6.41 12.10
C LEU A 60 5.89 6.86 10.64
N PHE A 61 6.51 6.05 9.78
CA PHE A 61 6.63 6.35 8.36
C PHE A 61 5.26 6.53 7.72
N SER A 62 4.33 5.62 8.00
CA SER A 62 2.97 5.63 7.48
C SER A 62 2.20 6.90 7.84
N LEU A 63 2.36 7.39 9.08
CA LEU A 63 1.76 8.64 9.53
C LEU A 63 2.27 9.86 8.73
N ILE A 64 3.57 9.90 8.41
CA ILE A 64 4.18 11.01 7.63
C ILE A 64 3.78 10.93 6.15
N VAL A 65 3.83 9.74 5.56
CA VAL A 65 3.80 9.52 4.10
C VAL A 65 2.40 9.54 3.53
N VAL A 66 1.46 8.85 4.18
CA VAL A 66 0.18 8.46 3.54
C VAL A 66 -0.83 9.61 3.48
N GLY A 67 -0.66 10.71 4.22
CA GLY A 67 -1.61 11.83 4.09
C GLY A 67 -1.27 13.14 4.77
N ALA A 68 -0.19 13.20 5.55
CA ALA A 68 0.21 14.43 6.23
C ALA A 68 0.97 15.38 5.30
N LEU A 69 2.09 14.91 4.74
CA LEU A 69 3.09 15.80 4.18
C LEU A 69 2.72 16.31 2.77
N SER A 70 2.56 15.45 1.77
CA SER A 70 2.37 15.88 0.38
C SER A 70 1.14 16.78 0.18
N ALA A 71 0.01 16.41 0.79
CA ALA A 71 -1.27 17.10 0.59
C ALA A 71 -1.42 18.41 1.41
N SER A 72 -0.51 18.71 2.33
CA SER A 72 -0.46 20.00 3.04
C SER A 72 0.73 20.85 2.60
N PHE A 73 1.85 20.21 2.26
CA PHE A 73 3.09 20.85 1.83
C PHE A 73 2.99 21.41 0.40
N ILE A 74 2.50 20.62 -0.57
CA ILE A 74 2.56 21.00 -1.99
C ILE A 74 1.85 22.33 -2.27
N PRO A 75 0.61 22.59 -1.80
CA PRO A 75 -0.07 23.86 -2.05
C PRO A 75 0.70 25.08 -1.49
N LEU A 76 1.24 24.95 -0.27
CA LEU A 76 2.01 26.02 0.38
C LEU A 76 3.35 26.27 -0.32
N PHE A 77 4.03 25.19 -0.72
CA PHE A 77 5.26 25.27 -1.50
C PHE A 77 5.01 25.96 -2.85
N ILE A 78 3.98 25.55 -3.60
CA ILE A 78 3.67 26.13 -4.92
C ILE A 78 3.28 27.60 -4.80
N LYS A 79 2.51 27.98 -3.76
CA LYS A 79 2.19 29.38 -3.47
C LYS A 79 3.45 30.23 -3.30
N GLN A 80 4.44 29.74 -2.57
CA GLN A 80 5.71 30.45 -2.38
C GLN A 80 6.62 30.36 -3.61
N TYR A 81 6.53 29.27 -4.39
CA TYR A 81 7.38 29.03 -5.56
C TYR A 81 6.98 29.89 -6.76
N ASN A 82 5.68 30.16 -6.90
CA ASN A 82 5.12 31.02 -7.94
C ASN A 82 5.17 32.52 -7.58
N ASN A 83 5.82 32.89 -6.47
CA ASN A 83 5.99 34.29 -6.12
C ASN A 83 6.86 35.00 -7.17
N VAL A 84 6.32 36.10 -7.73
CA VAL A 84 6.91 36.88 -8.84
C VAL A 84 8.30 37.44 -8.49
N VAL A 85 8.56 37.73 -7.21
CA VAL A 85 9.80 38.38 -6.77
C VAL A 85 10.95 37.38 -6.64
N SER A 86 10.71 36.20 -6.05
CA SER A 86 11.75 35.20 -5.84
C SER A 86 11.19 33.86 -5.38
N LYS A 87 11.82 32.78 -5.86
CA LYS A 87 11.60 31.41 -5.38
C LYS A 87 12.21 31.14 -3.99
N ARG A 88 12.98 32.08 -3.44
CA ARG A 88 13.68 31.92 -2.15
C ARG A 88 12.72 31.61 -0.99
N GLY A 89 11.51 32.15 -1.03
CA GLY A 89 10.46 31.84 -0.04
C GLY A 89 10.14 30.34 0.01
N ALA A 90 9.98 29.71 -1.15
CA ALA A 90 9.70 28.27 -1.25
C ALA A 90 10.85 27.41 -0.73
N TRP A 91 12.10 27.82 -0.99
CA TRP A 91 13.28 27.11 -0.48
C TRP A 91 13.48 27.30 1.02
N ARG A 92 13.23 28.49 1.56
CA ARG A 92 13.21 28.70 3.01
C ARG A 92 12.11 27.90 3.70
N PHE A 93 10.92 27.84 3.12
CA PHE A 93 9.83 26.98 3.60
C PHE A 93 10.25 25.50 3.59
N THR A 94 10.82 25.03 2.48
CA THR A 94 11.34 23.65 2.35
C THR A 94 12.41 23.36 3.41
N ASN A 95 13.41 24.23 3.56
CA ASN A 95 14.45 24.12 4.59
C ASN A 95 13.83 24.07 5.99
N ASN A 96 12.86 24.92 6.27
CA ASN A 96 12.20 24.95 7.57
C ASN A 96 11.48 23.63 7.88
N ILE A 97 10.75 23.08 6.91
CA ILE A 97 10.06 21.79 7.08
C ILE A 97 11.05 20.63 7.18
N VAL A 98 12.15 20.64 6.43
CA VAL A 98 13.24 19.65 6.58
C VAL A 98 13.79 19.66 8.00
N HIS A 99 14.11 20.82 8.56
CA HIS A 99 14.61 20.90 9.94
C HIS A 99 13.54 20.56 10.98
N ALA A 100 12.31 21.03 10.80
CA ALA A 100 11.22 20.77 11.73
C ALA A 100 10.83 19.29 11.77
N LEU A 101 10.55 18.69 10.60
CA LEU A 101 10.15 17.28 10.50
C LEU A 101 11.34 16.35 10.74
N GLY A 102 12.50 16.65 10.18
CA GLY A 102 13.73 15.88 10.40
C GLY A 102 14.17 15.92 11.86
N GLY A 103 14.11 17.09 12.50
CA GLY A 103 14.38 17.25 13.93
C GLY A 103 13.36 16.53 14.81
N PHE A 104 12.06 16.63 14.50
CA PHE A 104 11.02 15.88 15.18
C PHE A 104 11.24 14.38 15.08
N MET A 105 11.55 13.87 13.89
CA MET A 105 11.84 12.47 13.65
C MET A 105 13.13 12.01 14.32
N LEU A 106 14.16 12.87 14.37
CA LEU A 106 15.39 12.59 15.11
C LEU A 106 15.10 12.44 16.61
N VAL A 107 14.36 13.37 17.21
CA VAL A 107 13.97 13.30 18.63
C VAL A 107 13.15 12.04 18.91
N ILE A 108 12.13 11.75 18.10
CA ILE A 108 11.33 10.54 18.24
C ILE A 108 12.16 9.27 18.06
N SER A 109 13.08 9.25 17.09
CA SER A 109 13.95 8.09 16.85
C SER A 109 14.90 7.85 18.02
N ILE A 110 15.43 8.92 18.62
CA ILE A 110 16.24 8.82 19.85
C ILE A 110 15.39 8.26 21.00
N LEU A 111 14.17 8.77 21.20
CA LEU A 111 13.27 8.25 22.22
C LEU A 111 12.97 6.77 22.01
N ILE A 112 12.66 6.34 20.78
CA ILE A 112 12.42 4.92 20.49
C ILE A 112 13.67 4.09 20.73
N ALA A 113 14.85 4.57 20.34
CA ALA A 113 16.10 3.85 20.55
C ALA A 113 16.42 3.67 22.05
N VAL A 114 16.15 4.68 22.87
CA VAL A 114 16.30 4.64 24.33
C VAL A 114 15.29 3.68 24.96
N PHE A 115 14.02 3.74 24.54
CA PHE A 115 12.95 2.88 25.04
C PHE A 115 12.78 1.58 24.23
N ALA A 116 13.78 1.16 23.45
CA ALA A 116 13.63 0.04 22.53
C ALA A 116 13.33 -1.30 23.23
N GLU A 117 13.89 -1.52 24.42
CA GLU A 117 13.63 -2.73 25.23
C GLU A 117 12.19 -2.83 25.73
N PRO A 118 11.62 -1.83 26.45
CA PRO A 118 10.22 -1.89 26.84
C PRO A 118 9.27 -1.84 25.63
N LEU A 119 9.67 -1.18 24.54
CA LEU A 119 8.88 -1.24 23.30
C LEU A 119 8.91 -2.63 22.67
N ALA A 120 10.05 -3.32 22.68
CA ALA A 120 10.16 -4.69 22.16
C ALA A 120 9.29 -5.68 22.94
N SER A 121 9.21 -5.55 24.28
CA SER A 121 8.34 -6.42 25.08
C SER A 121 6.85 -6.15 24.84
N VAL A 122 6.47 -4.92 24.52
CA VAL A 122 5.09 -4.57 24.13
C VAL A 122 4.76 -5.03 22.71
N ILE A 123 5.72 -4.94 21.79
CA ILE A 123 5.53 -5.24 20.36
C ILE A 123 5.62 -6.74 20.08
N ALA A 124 6.42 -7.46 20.85
CA ALA A 124 6.59 -8.90 20.72
C ALA A 124 6.47 -9.61 22.08
N PRO A 125 5.33 -9.49 22.79
CA PRO A 125 5.16 -10.03 24.13
C PRO A 125 5.26 -11.56 24.18
N GLY A 126 5.01 -12.25 23.06
CA GLY A 126 5.14 -13.70 22.99
C GLY A 126 6.56 -14.21 22.76
N PHE A 127 7.51 -13.33 22.43
CA PHE A 127 8.90 -13.72 22.26
C PHE A 127 9.60 -13.88 23.62
N PRO A 128 10.52 -14.85 23.75
CA PRO A 128 11.36 -14.94 24.95
C PRO A 128 12.26 -13.70 25.08
N ALA A 129 12.69 -13.40 26.31
CA ALA A 129 13.42 -12.17 26.62
C ALA A 129 14.68 -11.95 25.74
N PHE A 130 15.41 -13.02 25.37
CA PHE A 130 16.56 -12.90 24.48
C PHE A 130 16.16 -12.43 23.07
N LYS A 131 15.08 -12.98 22.51
CA LYS A 131 14.55 -12.61 21.19
C LYS A 131 13.92 -11.20 21.22
N GLN A 132 13.34 -10.78 22.34
CA GLN A 132 12.92 -9.38 22.55
C GLN A 132 14.12 -8.42 22.58
N SER A 133 15.25 -8.82 23.14
CA SER A 133 16.49 -8.04 23.10
C SER A 133 17.00 -7.85 21.66
N ASP A 134 16.89 -8.88 20.82
CA ASP A 134 17.20 -8.78 19.39
C ASP A 134 16.25 -7.81 18.67
N VAL A 135 14.94 -7.89 18.96
CA VAL A 135 13.94 -6.92 18.45
C VAL A 135 14.32 -5.49 18.83
N ALA A 136 14.70 -5.25 20.09
CA ALA A 136 15.13 -3.93 20.55
C ALA A 136 16.39 -3.45 19.80
N SER A 137 17.36 -4.34 19.58
CA SER A 137 18.60 -4.04 18.85
C SER A 137 18.34 -3.70 17.38
N PHE A 138 17.51 -4.48 16.69
CA PHE A 138 17.08 -4.18 15.32
C PHE A 138 16.31 -2.87 15.25
N MET A 139 15.40 -2.64 16.20
CA MET A 139 14.58 -1.44 16.25
C MET A 139 15.44 -0.17 16.37
N ARG A 140 16.45 -0.18 17.24
CA ARG A 140 17.42 0.94 17.41
C ARG A 140 18.11 1.32 16.11
N VAL A 141 18.47 0.34 15.29
CA VAL A 141 19.11 0.59 13.99
C VAL A 141 18.10 1.08 12.97
N MET A 142 16.94 0.42 12.86
CA MET A 142 15.92 0.75 11.85
C MET A 142 15.32 2.14 12.01
N VAL A 143 15.18 2.65 13.25
CA VAL A 143 14.68 4.02 13.46
C VAL A 143 15.59 5.09 12.89
N ILE A 144 16.89 4.84 12.74
CA ILE A 144 17.82 5.76 12.08
C ILE A 144 17.36 6.02 10.63
N GLY A 145 16.88 4.96 9.95
CA GLY A 145 16.33 5.05 8.60
C GLY A 145 15.14 6.01 8.49
N GLN A 146 14.33 6.13 9.55
CA GLN A 146 13.12 6.96 9.54
C GLN A 146 13.42 8.45 9.46
N VAL A 147 14.54 8.90 10.01
CA VAL A 147 15.00 10.28 9.88
C VAL A 147 15.29 10.62 8.41
N PHE A 148 16.01 9.74 7.71
CA PHE A 148 16.32 9.92 6.29
C PHE A 148 15.07 9.88 5.42
N LEU A 149 14.16 8.95 5.69
CA LEU A 149 12.88 8.83 4.99
C LEU A 149 12.02 10.08 5.18
N ALA A 150 11.93 10.62 6.40
CA ALA A 150 11.17 11.82 6.68
C ALA A 150 11.65 13.03 5.87
N VAL A 151 12.97 13.28 5.84
CA VAL A 151 13.57 14.32 5.00
C VAL A 151 13.32 14.04 3.52
N SER A 152 13.47 12.78 3.12
CA SER A 152 13.26 12.35 1.75
C SER A 152 11.83 12.60 1.26
N MET A 153 10.84 12.49 2.13
CA MET A 153 9.44 12.75 1.79
C MET A 153 9.16 14.25 1.56
N VAL A 154 9.88 15.15 2.24
CA VAL A 154 9.80 16.60 1.97
C VAL A 154 10.30 16.89 0.56
N PHE A 155 11.48 16.36 0.20
CA PHE A 155 12.04 16.52 -1.14
C PHE A 155 11.20 15.83 -2.22
N GLY A 156 10.64 14.66 -1.91
CA GLY A 156 9.67 14.02 -2.79
C GLY A 156 8.43 14.87 -3.05
N SER A 157 7.94 15.60 -2.04
CA SER A 157 6.81 16.52 -2.17
C SER A 157 7.16 17.74 -3.03
N VAL A 158 8.37 18.29 -2.91
CA VAL A 158 8.89 19.33 -3.81
C VAL A 158 8.89 18.83 -5.26
N LEU A 159 9.43 17.64 -5.51
CA LEU A 159 9.52 17.08 -6.85
C LEU A 159 8.15 16.80 -7.46
N GLN A 160 7.19 16.30 -6.67
CA GLN A 160 5.80 16.17 -7.09
C GLN A 160 5.16 17.51 -7.44
N GLY A 161 5.33 18.54 -6.60
CA GLY A 161 4.82 19.88 -6.87
C GLY A 161 5.39 20.48 -8.16
N LEU A 162 6.67 20.26 -8.42
CA LEU A 162 7.37 20.71 -9.64
C LEU A 162 7.21 19.74 -10.83
N ARG A 163 6.30 18.77 -10.74
CA ARG A 163 5.97 17.80 -11.79
C ARG A 163 7.17 16.96 -12.27
N ARG A 164 8.12 16.68 -11.37
CA ARG A 164 9.32 15.84 -11.57
C ARG A 164 9.08 14.44 -11.01
N PHE A 165 8.19 13.70 -11.67
CA PHE A 165 7.68 12.44 -11.14
C PHE A 165 8.63 11.24 -11.27
N PHE A 166 9.61 11.28 -12.19
CA PHE A 166 10.51 10.16 -12.43
C PHE A 166 11.38 9.84 -11.21
N LEU A 167 12.17 10.81 -10.73
CA LEU A 167 13.02 10.61 -9.55
C LEU A 167 12.19 10.35 -8.29
N TYR A 168 11.02 10.99 -8.18
CA TYR A 168 10.09 10.72 -7.10
C TYR A 168 9.68 9.24 -7.04
N ALA A 169 9.23 8.69 -8.17
CA ALA A 169 8.76 7.30 -8.24
C ALA A 169 9.91 6.27 -8.29
N LEU A 170 11.15 6.70 -8.55
CA LEU A 170 12.34 5.84 -8.56
C LEU A 170 12.87 5.56 -7.15
N ALA A 171 12.72 6.48 -6.20
CA ALA A 171 13.30 6.35 -4.86
C ALA A 171 12.86 5.07 -4.09
N PRO A 172 11.60 4.62 -4.13
CA PRO A 172 11.18 3.37 -3.48
C PRO A 172 11.87 2.11 -4.04
N ILE A 173 12.35 2.12 -5.29
CA ILE A 173 13.14 1.02 -5.85
C ILE A 173 14.48 0.92 -5.11
N PHE A 174 15.16 2.04 -4.91
CA PHE A 174 16.44 2.11 -4.21
C PHE A 174 16.32 1.75 -2.73
N TYR A 175 15.18 2.05 -2.09
CA TYR A 175 14.88 1.58 -0.73
C TYR A 175 14.93 0.05 -0.64
N ASN A 176 14.24 -0.63 -1.57
CA ASN A 176 14.25 -2.09 -1.61
C ASN A 176 15.63 -2.66 -1.95
N ILE A 177 16.38 -2.02 -2.85
CA ILE A 177 17.76 -2.43 -3.17
C ILE A 177 18.66 -2.38 -1.94
N GLY A 178 18.55 -1.34 -1.10
CA GLY A 178 19.32 -1.26 0.14
C GLY A 178 19.03 -2.42 1.11
N ILE A 179 17.75 -2.82 1.25
CA ILE A 179 17.37 -3.97 2.08
C ILE A 179 17.92 -5.27 1.49
N ILE A 180 17.86 -5.44 0.16
CA ILE A 180 18.43 -6.61 -0.54
C ILE A 180 19.95 -6.69 -0.29
N ILE A 181 20.66 -5.58 -0.40
CA ILE A 181 22.10 -5.51 -0.08
C ILE A 181 22.34 -5.88 1.39
N GLY A 182 21.48 -5.40 2.31
CA GLY A 182 21.55 -5.79 3.72
C GLY A 182 21.47 -7.29 3.92
N ALA A 183 20.48 -7.93 3.28
CA ALA A 183 20.26 -9.36 3.36
C ALA A 183 21.41 -10.19 2.77
N LEU A 184 21.95 -9.78 1.62
CA LEU A 184 22.94 -10.55 0.87
C LEU A 184 24.40 -10.26 1.25
N VAL A 185 24.69 -9.06 1.79
CA VAL A 185 26.07 -8.60 2.03
C VAL A 185 26.28 -8.27 3.49
N PHE A 186 25.44 -7.41 4.08
CA PHE A 186 25.69 -6.96 5.46
C PHE A 186 25.46 -8.05 6.49
N VAL A 187 24.56 -9.00 6.24
CA VAL A 187 24.36 -10.12 7.15
C VAL A 187 25.59 -11.02 7.24
N GLU A 188 26.34 -11.20 6.15
CA GLU A 188 27.60 -11.96 6.18
C GLU A 188 28.66 -11.28 7.05
N TRP A 189 28.70 -9.94 7.06
CA TRP A 189 29.75 -9.19 7.77
C TRP A 189 29.40 -8.82 9.20
N LEU A 190 28.13 -8.51 9.46
CA LEU A 190 27.65 -7.98 10.73
C LEU A 190 26.76 -8.97 11.49
N GLY A 191 26.49 -10.15 10.92
CA GLY A 191 25.48 -11.07 11.44
C GLY A 191 24.05 -10.55 11.19
N PRO A 192 23.04 -11.09 11.87
CA PRO A 192 21.62 -10.80 11.60
C PRO A 192 21.28 -9.30 11.59
N ILE A 193 21.93 -8.48 12.43
CA ILE A 193 21.72 -7.03 12.49
C ILE A 193 22.08 -6.31 11.18
N GLY A 194 22.88 -6.94 10.30
CA GLY A 194 23.15 -6.45 8.95
C GLY A 194 21.89 -6.21 8.13
N LEU A 195 20.82 -6.97 8.38
CA LEU A 195 19.53 -6.75 7.73
C LEU A 195 18.89 -5.41 8.14
N ALA A 196 19.01 -5.03 9.43
CA ALA A 196 18.56 -3.73 9.92
C ALA A 196 19.39 -2.58 9.31
N TRP A 197 20.70 -2.77 9.11
CA TRP A 197 21.52 -1.80 8.39
C TRP A 197 21.18 -1.69 6.90
N GLY A 198 20.67 -2.76 6.29
CA GLY A 198 20.08 -2.73 4.94
C GLY A 198 18.90 -1.77 4.82
N VAL A 199 18.04 -1.72 5.84
CA VAL A 199 16.95 -0.74 5.93
C VAL A 199 17.48 0.70 5.96
N VAL A 200 18.52 0.95 6.77
CA VAL A 200 19.15 2.28 6.85
C VAL A 200 19.79 2.66 5.52
N LEU A 201 20.53 1.74 4.89
CA LEU A 201 21.09 1.95 3.55
C LEU A 201 20.00 2.27 2.53
N GLY A 202 18.91 1.52 2.54
CA GLY A 202 17.75 1.76 1.68
C GLY A 202 17.18 3.16 1.88
N ALA A 203 17.02 3.60 3.12
CA ALA A 203 16.53 4.93 3.46
C ALA A 203 17.48 6.05 2.98
N VAL A 204 18.79 5.84 3.12
CA VAL A 204 19.82 6.75 2.60
C VAL A 204 19.76 6.83 1.08
N LEU A 205 19.72 5.69 0.38
CA LEU A 205 19.63 5.66 -1.09
C LEU A 205 18.34 6.32 -1.59
N HIS A 206 17.22 6.08 -0.90
CA HIS A 206 15.95 6.73 -1.16
C HIS A 206 16.08 8.26 -1.08
N LEU A 207 16.70 8.77 0.00
CA LEU A 207 16.99 10.19 0.18
C LEU A 207 17.92 10.73 -0.91
N CYS A 208 19.02 10.04 -1.23
CA CYS A 208 19.99 10.47 -2.24
C CYS A 208 19.33 10.71 -3.61
N VAL A 209 18.41 9.84 -4.03
CA VAL A 209 17.66 10.00 -5.29
C VAL A 209 16.81 11.29 -5.27
N GLN A 210 16.11 11.57 -4.17
CA GLN A 210 15.28 12.78 -4.07
C GLN A 210 16.14 14.05 -3.94
N VAL A 211 17.22 13.99 -3.16
CA VAL A 211 18.20 15.08 -2.98
C VAL A 211 18.79 15.49 -4.31
N PHE A 212 19.22 14.51 -5.11
CA PHE A 212 19.70 14.74 -6.46
C PHE A 212 18.67 15.49 -7.32
N GLY A 213 17.40 15.06 -7.27
CA GLY A 213 16.32 15.70 -8.01
C GLY A 213 16.06 17.14 -7.59
N VAL A 214 16.06 17.45 -6.29
CA VAL A 214 15.78 18.81 -5.80
C VAL A 214 16.94 19.78 -6.11
N PHE A 215 18.19 19.34 -6.03
CA PHE A 215 19.34 20.17 -6.41
C PHE A 215 19.32 20.56 -7.88
N ASP A 216 18.91 19.64 -8.77
CA ASP A 216 18.80 19.92 -10.21
C ASP A 216 17.71 20.94 -10.56
N VAL A 217 16.66 21.07 -9.74
CA VAL A 217 15.61 22.11 -9.90
C VAL A 217 15.91 23.42 -9.15
N GLY A 218 17.12 23.56 -8.63
CA GLY A 218 17.62 24.82 -8.06
C GLY A 218 17.39 24.98 -6.55
N TYR A 219 17.07 23.91 -5.83
CA TYR A 219 17.10 23.92 -4.37
C TYR A 219 18.54 24.18 -3.88
N ARG A 220 18.66 25.06 -2.89
CA ARG A 220 19.90 25.31 -2.15
C ARG A 220 19.59 25.26 -0.67
N TYR A 221 20.40 24.50 0.06
CA TYR A 221 20.30 24.44 1.50
C TYR A 221 20.63 25.81 2.11
N GLU A 222 19.74 26.30 2.96
CA GLU A 222 19.95 27.43 3.86
C GLU A 222 19.50 26.98 5.24
N TYR A 223 20.29 27.27 6.28
CA TYR A 223 19.86 27.00 7.65
C TYR A 223 18.67 27.89 7.99
N GLN A 224 17.53 27.25 8.27
CA GLN A 224 16.27 27.93 8.59
C GLN A 224 15.49 27.06 9.58
N PHE A 225 15.29 27.57 10.79
CA PHE A 225 14.48 26.90 11.81
C PHE A 225 13.52 27.92 12.45
N SER A 226 12.24 27.80 12.11
CA SER A 226 11.15 28.64 12.59
C SER A 226 9.88 27.81 12.68
N VAL A 227 9.73 27.10 13.80
CA VAL A 227 8.54 26.29 14.09
C VAL A 227 7.26 27.15 14.17
N ARG A 228 7.41 28.45 14.47
CA ARG A 228 6.31 29.43 14.57
C ARG A 228 6.03 30.18 13.27
N GLY A 229 6.66 29.81 12.16
CA GLY A 229 6.39 30.42 10.86
C GLY A 229 4.92 30.24 10.44
N PRO A 230 4.29 31.23 9.79
CA PRO A 230 2.87 31.18 9.42
C PRO A 230 2.55 29.97 8.52
N ASP A 231 3.36 29.70 7.51
CA ASP A 231 3.17 28.55 6.60
C ASP A 231 3.37 27.20 7.32
N THR A 232 4.28 27.12 8.28
CA THR A 232 4.53 25.90 9.07
C THR A 232 3.39 25.64 10.05
N LYS A 233 2.85 26.69 10.68
CA LYS A 233 1.66 26.58 11.52
C LYS A 233 0.45 26.12 10.72
N GLU A 234 0.25 26.68 9.52
CA GLU A 234 -0.85 26.26 8.65
C GLU A 234 -0.68 24.81 8.20
N MET A 235 0.54 24.40 7.82
CA MET A 235 0.83 23.01 7.46
C MET A 235 0.50 22.04 8.61
N LEU A 236 0.90 22.35 9.84
CA LEU A 236 0.60 21.53 11.03
C LEU A 236 -0.91 21.46 11.29
N ARG A 237 -1.63 22.58 11.15
CA ARG A 237 -3.09 22.63 11.29
C ARG A 237 -3.79 21.71 10.29
N LEU A 238 -3.34 21.69 9.04
CA LEU A 238 -3.88 20.84 7.99
C LEU A 238 -3.51 19.36 8.16
N THR A 239 -2.36 19.10 8.79
CA THR A 239 -1.81 17.75 8.97
C THR A 239 -2.50 16.98 10.10
N GLY A 240 -2.76 17.64 11.24
CA GLY A 240 -3.24 17.00 12.47
C GLY A 240 -4.47 16.08 12.29
N PRO A 241 -5.60 16.58 11.73
CA PRO A 241 -6.80 15.76 11.54
C PRO A 241 -6.59 14.55 10.62
N ARG A 242 -5.70 14.64 9.62
CA ARG A 242 -5.42 13.56 8.66
C ARG A 242 -4.63 12.43 9.31
N LEU A 243 -3.76 12.73 10.27
CA LEU A 243 -2.99 11.75 11.02
C LEU A 243 -3.90 10.78 11.79
N LEU A 244 -5.00 11.29 12.38
CA LEU A 244 -5.93 10.48 13.15
C LEU A 244 -6.60 9.40 12.30
N GLY A 245 -7.03 9.73 11.08
CA GLY A 245 -7.65 8.76 10.17
C GLY A 245 -6.69 7.65 9.72
N ILE A 246 -5.42 7.99 9.48
CA ILE A 246 -4.39 7.01 9.08
C ILE A 246 -4.04 6.10 10.26
N ALA A 247 -3.87 6.68 11.45
CA ALA A 247 -3.49 5.96 12.67
C ALA A 247 -4.45 4.79 12.94
N THR A 248 -5.76 5.00 12.83
CA THR A 248 -6.76 3.96 13.12
C THR A 248 -6.58 2.71 12.26
N THR A 249 -6.29 2.86 10.96
CA THR A 249 -6.07 1.70 10.08
C THR A 249 -4.78 0.96 10.39
N GLN A 250 -3.74 1.68 10.83
CA GLN A 250 -2.44 1.08 11.15
C GLN A 250 -2.42 0.39 12.51
N ILE A 251 -3.22 0.88 13.47
CA ILE A 251 -3.35 0.27 14.80
C ILE A 251 -3.86 -1.16 14.71
N LEU A 252 -4.83 -1.46 13.85
CA LEU A 252 -5.32 -2.84 13.68
C LEU A 252 -4.18 -3.77 13.24
N PHE A 253 -3.45 -3.41 12.19
CA PHE A 253 -2.36 -4.25 11.67
C PHE A 253 -1.23 -4.40 12.70
N LEU A 254 -0.92 -3.34 13.44
CA LEU A 254 0.02 -3.38 14.55
C LEU A 254 -0.41 -4.40 15.60
N ILE A 255 -1.64 -4.34 16.09
CA ILE A 255 -2.14 -5.25 17.14
C ILE A 255 -2.18 -6.70 16.64
N LEU A 256 -2.62 -6.95 15.41
CA LEU A 256 -2.57 -8.30 14.84
C LEU A 256 -1.14 -8.83 14.75
N SER A 257 -0.17 -7.97 14.44
CA SER A 257 1.24 -8.38 14.44
C SER A 257 1.79 -8.63 15.85
N ILE A 258 1.32 -7.90 16.86
CA ILE A 258 1.66 -8.16 18.27
C ILE A 258 1.12 -9.53 18.67
N LEU A 259 -0.13 -9.84 18.31
CA LEU A 259 -0.71 -11.17 18.54
C LEU A 259 0.02 -12.26 17.76
N ALA A 260 0.49 -11.99 16.53
CA ALA A 260 1.32 -12.94 15.79
C ALA A 260 2.61 -13.32 16.52
N SER A 261 3.14 -12.46 17.41
CA SER A 261 4.31 -12.79 18.21
C SER A 261 4.04 -13.81 19.33
N THR A 262 2.77 -13.98 19.75
CA THR A 262 2.33 -14.94 20.77
C THR A 262 1.99 -16.30 20.20
N LEU A 263 2.18 -16.47 18.90
CA LEU A 263 1.88 -17.68 18.14
C LEU A 263 3.16 -18.47 17.85
N SER A 264 3.05 -19.52 17.04
CA SER A 264 4.18 -20.35 16.64
C SER A 264 5.30 -19.53 15.97
N THR A 265 6.54 -19.99 16.09
CA THR A 265 7.69 -19.32 15.43
C THR A 265 7.46 -19.22 13.93
N GLY A 266 7.76 -18.06 13.35
CA GLY A 266 7.49 -17.75 11.95
C GLY A 266 6.12 -17.08 11.72
N SER A 267 5.23 -17.04 12.72
CA SER A 267 3.88 -16.46 12.57
C SER A 267 3.90 -14.99 12.19
N VAL A 268 4.82 -14.18 12.74
CA VAL A 268 4.97 -12.76 12.38
C VAL A 268 5.36 -12.64 10.91
N THR A 269 6.31 -13.46 10.48
CA THR A 269 6.80 -13.52 9.09
C THR A 269 5.71 -13.99 8.11
N ILE A 270 5.01 -15.07 8.42
CA ILE A 270 3.91 -15.65 7.64
C ILE A 270 2.80 -14.61 7.44
N PHE A 271 2.37 -13.97 8.54
CA PHE A 271 1.34 -12.94 8.50
C PHE A 271 1.77 -11.75 7.63
N GLN A 272 3.01 -11.29 7.77
CA GLN A 272 3.55 -10.18 6.99
C GLN A 272 3.63 -10.51 5.49
N PHE A 273 4.12 -11.70 5.12
CA PHE A 273 4.20 -12.09 3.72
C PHE A 273 2.82 -12.26 3.10
N ALA A 274 1.88 -12.90 3.79
CA ALA A 274 0.50 -13.01 3.32
C ALA A 274 -0.12 -11.62 3.10
N TYR A 275 0.08 -10.68 4.04
CA TYR A 275 -0.38 -9.31 3.91
C TYR A 275 0.26 -8.57 2.71
N ASN A 276 1.58 -8.67 2.54
CA ASN A 276 2.29 -8.01 1.42
C ASN A 276 1.79 -8.51 0.07
N ILE A 277 1.61 -9.83 -0.06
CA ILE A 277 1.12 -10.47 -1.28
C ILE A 277 -0.31 -9.99 -1.59
N GLN A 278 -1.19 -9.94 -0.59
CA GLN A 278 -2.57 -9.48 -0.78
C GLN A 278 -2.63 -7.99 -1.17
N PHE A 279 -1.85 -7.14 -0.50
CA PHE A 279 -1.88 -5.69 -0.71
C PHE A 279 -1.42 -5.31 -2.12
N PHE A 280 -0.62 -6.15 -2.77
CA PHE A 280 -0.31 -5.98 -4.19
C PHE A 280 -1.58 -5.90 -5.05
N ALA A 281 -2.56 -6.79 -4.82
CA ALA A 281 -3.82 -6.83 -5.56
C ALA A 281 -4.71 -5.63 -5.22
N VAL A 282 -5.10 -5.50 -3.95
CA VAL A 282 -6.06 -4.46 -3.52
C VAL A 282 -5.47 -3.05 -3.66
N GLY A 283 -4.18 -2.89 -3.42
CA GLY A 283 -3.49 -1.62 -3.55
C GLY A 283 -3.34 -1.14 -5.00
N ILE A 284 -3.46 -2.00 -6.02
CA ILE A 284 -3.47 -1.57 -7.43
C ILE A 284 -4.87 -1.17 -7.86
N ILE A 285 -5.90 -1.93 -7.50
CA ILE A 285 -7.26 -1.71 -7.98
C ILE A 285 -8.01 -0.78 -7.02
N GLY A 286 -8.24 -1.22 -5.78
CA GLY A 286 -9.08 -0.51 -4.80
C GLY A 286 -8.59 0.91 -4.51
N VAL A 287 -7.31 1.08 -4.16
CA VAL A 287 -6.74 2.40 -3.84
C VAL A 287 -6.76 3.33 -5.06
N SER A 288 -6.40 2.83 -6.24
CA SER A 288 -6.33 3.66 -7.46
C SER A 288 -7.70 4.18 -7.88
N TYR A 289 -8.73 3.32 -7.87
CA TYR A 289 -10.09 3.74 -8.18
C TYR A 289 -10.63 4.72 -7.14
N ALA A 290 -10.38 4.47 -5.85
CA ALA A 290 -10.77 5.36 -4.77
C ALA A 290 -10.14 6.76 -4.89
N VAL A 291 -8.88 6.87 -5.33
CA VAL A 291 -8.21 8.16 -5.59
C VAL A 291 -8.78 8.82 -6.84
N ALA A 292 -9.02 8.05 -7.91
CA ALA A 292 -9.48 8.58 -9.19
C ALA A 292 -10.92 9.12 -9.15
N VAL A 293 -11.81 8.48 -8.37
CA VAL A 293 -13.22 8.88 -8.27
C VAL A 293 -13.44 10.09 -7.37
N PHE A 294 -12.53 10.34 -6.42
CA PHE A 294 -12.72 11.35 -5.38
C PHE A 294 -13.02 12.76 -5.92
N PRO A 295 -12.30 13.31 -6.92
CA PRO A 295 -12.61 14.63 -7.48
C PRO A 295 -14.04 14.74 -8.03
N SER A 296 -14.51 13.69 -8.72
CA SER A 296 -15.88 13.66 -9.27
C SER A 296 -16.93 13.58 -8.16
N LEU A 297 -16.69 12.79 -7.11
CA LEU A 297 -17.58 12.74 -5.95
C LEU A 297 -17.64 14.10 -5.23
N SER A 298 -16.51 14.78 -5.08
CA SER A 298 -16.46 16.11 -4.48
C SER A 298 -17.21 17.15 -5.31
N ASP A 299 -17.05 17.15 -6.64
CA ASP A 299 -17.76 18.07 -7.54
C ASP A 299 -19.28 17.87 -7.48
N HIS A 300 -19.76 16.62 -7.55
CA HIS A 300 -21.19 16.34 -7.42
C HIS A 300 -21.74 16.68 -6.03
N ALA A 301 -20.96 16.45 -4.96
CA ALA A 301 -21.35 16.82 -3.60
C ALA A 301 -21.42 18.35 -3.42
N GLU A 302 -20.47 19.10 -3.97
CA GLU A 302 -20.45 20.58 -3.93
C GLU A 302 -21.61 21.19 -4.70
N LYS A 303 -22.01 20.58 -5.83
CA LYS A 303 -23.16 20.98 -6.64
C LYS A 303 -24.50 20.45 -6.12
N GLU A 304 -24.50 19.71 -5.02
CA GLU A 304 -25.68 19.06 -4.44
C GLU A 304 -26.40 18.07 -5.39
N GLU A 305 -25.67 17.55 -6.39
CA GLU A 305 -26.18 16.61 -7.41
C GLU A 305 -26.22 15.17 -6.88
N THR A 306 -27.14 14.91 -5.93
CA THR A 306 -27.21 13.63 -5.22
C THR A 306 -27.33 12.40 -6.14
N SER A 307 -28.15 12.48 -7.20
CA SER A 307 -28.30 11.36 -8.15
C SER A 307 -27.01 11.06 -8.92
N ALA A 308 -26.28 12.11 -9.35
CA ALA A 308 -25.01 11.96 -10.06
C ALA A 308 -23.90 11.44 -9.13
N PHE A 309 -23.92 11.86 -7.86
CA PHE A 309 -23.06 11.31 -6.82
C PHE A 309 -23.29 9.81 -6.63
N ILE A 310 -24.55 9.39 -6.48
CA ILE A 310 -24.93 7.98 -6.30
C ILE A 310 -24.50 7.15 -7.52
N GLU A 311 -24.77 7.61 -8.74
CA GLU A 311 -24.39 6.87 -9.95
C GLU A 311 -22.88 6.76 -10.12
N THR A 312 -22.14 7.84 -9.85
CA THR A 312 -20.68 7.83 -9.88
C THR A 312 -20.11 6.84 -8.87
N LEU A 313 -20.66 6.83 -7.65
CA LEU A 313 -20.25 5.92 -6.59
C LEU A 313 -20.59 4.46 -6.94
N SER A 314 -21.83 4.18 -7.32
CA SER A 314 -22.32 2.83 -7.63
C SER A 314 -21.59 2.24 -8.84
N SER A 315 -21.42 3.01 -9.92
CA SER A 315 -20.66 2.61 -11.11
C SER A 315 -19.20 2.29 -10.79
N THR A 316 -18.56 3.12 -9.96
CA THR A 316 -17.18 2.87 -9.51
C THR A 316 -17.08 1.56 -8.72
N ILE A 317 -18.04 1.31 -7.82
CA ILE A 317 -18.08 0.08 -7.03
C ILE A 317 -18.29 -1.14 -7.95
N ARG A 318 -19.23 -1.08 -8.92
CA ARG A 318 -19.45 -2.16 -9.89
C ARG A 318 -18.18 -2.48 -10.67
N GLN A 319 -17.49 -1.47 -11.19
CA GLN A 319 -16.24 -1.64 -11.93
C GLN A 319 -15.13 -2.27 -11.09
N VAL A 320 -15.00 -1.86 -9.82
CA VAL A 320 -13.99 -2.39 -8.92
C VAL A 320 -14.30 -3.83 -8.52
N VAL A 321 -15.55 -4.15 -8.21
CA VAL A 321 -15.98 -5.52 -7.89
C VAL A 321 -15.79 -6.44 -9.09
N PHE A 322 -16.10 -5.99 -10.32
CA PHE A 322 -15.86 -6.73 -11.55
C PHE A 322 -14.38 -7.14 -11.72
N LEU A 323 -13.44 -6.25 -11.39
CA LEU A 323 -12.02 -6.54 -11.47
C LEU A 323 -11.51 -7.41 -10.30
N LEU A 324 -12.10 -7.24 -9.11
CA LEU A 324 -11.64 -7.93 -7.90
C LEU A 324 -12.18 -9.35 -7.74
N ILE A 325 -13.37 -9.68 -8.24
CA ILE A 325 -13.92 -11.04 -8.19
C ILE A 325 -12.97 -12.08 -8.82
N PRO A 326 -12.56 -11.96 -10.10
CA PRO A 326 -11.67 -12.94 -10.71
C PRO A 326 -10.29 -12.97 -10.04
N LEU A 327 -9.81 -11.82 -9.52
CA LEU A 327 -8.54 -11.73 -8.82
C LEU A 327 -8.58 -12.42 -7.45
N MET A 328 -9.66 -12.24 -6.69
CA MET A 328 -9.91 -12.94 -5.43
C MET A 328 -9.95 -14.45 -5.66
N ILE A 329 -10.64 -14.92 -6.69
CA ILE A 329 -10.74 -16.33 -7.04
C ILE A 329 -9.38 -16.89 -7.46
N LEU A 330 -8.63 -16.15 -8.27
CA LEU A 330 -7.27 -16.51 -8.66
C LEU A 330 -6.39 -16.68 -7.42
N PHE A 331 -6.46 -15.75 -6.45
CA PHE A 331 -5.70 -15.85 -5.21
C PHE A 331 -6.16 -17.03 -4.34
N LEU A 332 -7.45 -17.32 -4.24
CA LEU A 332 -7.97 -18.45 -3.46
C LEU A 332 -7.56 -19.81 -4.02
N ILE A 333 -7.63 -19.99 -5.35
CA ILE A 333 -7.37 -21.27 -6.03
C ILE A 333 -5.86 -21.49 -6.23
N LEU A 334 -5.12 -20.44 -6.56
CA LEU A 334 -3.68 -20.50 -6.85
C LEU A 334 -2.80 -20.00 -5.69
N ARG A 335 -3.34 -19.85 -4.48
CA ARG A 335 -2.61 -19.35 -3.29
C ARG A 335 -1.24 -20.00 -3.08
N ALA A 336 -1.15 -21.31 -3.16
CA ALA A 336 0.11 -22.03 -2.97
C ALA A 336 1.13 -21.69 -4.07
N GLN A 337 0.70 -21.60 -5.33
CA GLN A 337 1.58 -21.20 -6.44
C GLN A 337 2.02 -19.74 -6.31
N ILE A 338 1.12 -18.84 -5.93
CA ILE A 338 1.44 -17.43 -5.71
C ILE A 338 2.48 -17.30 -4.58
N VAL A 339 2.24 -17.94 -3.43
CA VAL A 339 3.19 -17.93 -2.31
C VAL A 339 4.53 -18.53 -2.73
N ARG A 340 4.55 -19.65 -3.47
CA ARG A 340 5.82 -20.22 -3.94
C ARG A 340 6.57 -19.35 -4.94
N VAL A 341 5.87 -18.67 -5.84
CA VAL A 341 6.47 -17.72 -6.78
C VAL A 341 7.02 -16.51 -6.04
N VAL A 342 6.32 -15.99 -5.02
CA VAL A 342 6.77 -14.79 -4.32
C VAL A 342 7.82 -15.12 -3.27
N VAL A 343 7.58 -16.06 -2.36
CA VAL A 343 8.45 -16.32 -1.19
C VAL A 343 8.97 -17.75 -1.07
N GLY A 344 8.44 -18.72 -1.81
CA GLY A 344 8.92 -20.11 -1.77
C GLY A 344 10.28 -20.31 -2.45
N ALA A 345 11.35 -20.08 -1.71
CA ALA A 345 12.74 -20.29 -2.10
C ALA A 345 13.57 -20.71 -0.87
N GLY A 346 14.72 -21.35 -1.08
CA GLY A 346 15.73 -21.60 -0.04
C GLY A 346 15.18 -22.15 1.27
N GLU A 347 15.45 -21.45 2.38
CA GLU A 347 15.05 -21.82 3.75
C GLU A 347 13.53 -21.66 4.01
N PHE A 348 12.76 -21.15 3.05
CA PHE A 348 11.30 -21.06 3.18
C PHE A 348 10.64 -22.40 2.86
N ASP A 349 10.43 -23.18 3.91
CA ASP A 349 9.94 -24.56 3.80
C ASP A 349 8.47 -24.69 3.37
N TRP A 350 8.03 -25.95 3.22
CA TRP A 350 6.67 -26.25 2.78
C TRP A 350 5.61 -25.96 3.86
N ALA A 351 5.96 -26.09 5.15
CA ALA A 351 5.05 -25.78 6.24
C ALA A 351 4.73 -24.28 6.28
N ALA A 352 5.76 -23.43 6.18
CA ALA A 352 5.62 -21.97 6.05
C ALA A 352 4.87 -21.58 4.78
N THR A 353 5.09 -22.29 3.67
CA THR A 353 4.35 -22.10 2.42
C THR A 353 2.86 -22.38 2.60
N ILE A 354 2.48 -23.48 3.23
CA ILE A 354 1.07 -23.82 3.48
C ILE A 354 0.44 -22.77 4.41
N ALA A 355 1.08 -22.47 5.54
CA ALA A 355 0.56 -21.50 6.51
C ALA A 355 0.38 -20.10 5.89
N THR A 356 1.33 -19.66 5.06
CA THR A 356 1.21 -18.39 4.32
C THR A 356 0.12 -18.45 3.27
N ALA A 357 -0.03 -19.56 2.54
CA ALA A 357 -1.08 -19.72 1.55
C ALA A 357 -2.47 -19.71 2.20
N ASP A 358 -2.67 -20.42 3.30
CA ASP A 358 -3.97 -20.48 3.98
C ASP A 358 -4.29 -19.14 4.68
N THR A 359 -3.30 -18.45 5.25
CA THR A 359 -3.48 -17.07 5.73
C THR A 359 -3.84 -16.12 4.58
N LEU A 360 -3.18 -16.25 3.43
CA LEU A 360 -3.47 -15.47 2.22
C LEU A 360 -4.90 -15.73 1.71
N ALA A 361 -5.46 -16.94 1.89
CA ALA A 361 -6.82 -17.23 1.49
C ALA A 361 -7.84 -16.30 2.18
N PHE A 362 -7.70 -16.09 3.49
CA PHE A 362 -8.57 -15.16 4.23
C PHE A 362 -8.29 -13.70 3.88
N PHE A 363 -7.03 -13.35 3.62
CA PHE A 363 -6.70 -12.04 3.08
C PHE A 363 -7.35 -11.79 1.70
N ALA A 364 -7.44 -12.80 0.83
CA ALA A 364 -8.10 -12.70 -0.47
C ALA A 364 -9.59 -12.35 -0.34
N LEU A 365 -10.27 -12.88 0.69
CA LEU A 365 -11.66 -12.53 1.00
C LEU A 365 -11.85 -11.05 1.37
N THR A 366 -10.78 -10.35 1.73
CA THR A 366 -10.84 -8.92 2.06
C THR A 366 -10.84 -8.03 0.84
N PHE A 367 -10.54 -8.54 -0.37
CA PHE A 367 -10.34 -7.70 -1.54
C PHE A 367 -11.51 -6.76 -1.81
N ILE A 368 -12.72 -7.31 -1.84
CA ILE A 368 -13.94 -6.52 -2.07
C ILE A 368 -14.24 -5.61 -0.87
N PRO A 369 -14.39 -6.11 0.38
CA PRO A 369 -14.65 -5.25 1.53
C PRO A 369 -13.65 -4.11 1.70
N GLN A 370 -12.35 -4.38 1.53
CA GLN A 370 -11.30 -3.38 1.69
C GLN A 370 -11.34 -2.33 0.57
N ALA A 371 -11.62 -2.72 -0.67
CA ALA A 371 -11.82 -1.78 -1.74
C ALA A 371 -13.07 -0.90 -1.53
N LEU A 372 -14.17 -1.49 -1.02
CA LEU A 372 -15.36 -0.73 -0.63
C LEU A 372 -15.03 0.28 0.47
N VAL A 373 -14.28 -0.11 1.52
CA VAL A 373 -13.82 0.82 2.56
C VAL A 373 -13.07 2.01 1.96
N PHE A 374 -12.16 1.76 1.02
CA PHE A 374 -11.44 2.85 0.36
C PHE A 374 -12.40 3.78 -0.38
N ILE A 375 -13.28 3.26 -1.23
CA ILE A 375 -14.20 4.07 -2.05
C ILE A 375 -15.23 4.81 -1.19
N LEU A 376 -15.91 4.12 -0.28
CA LEU A 376 -16.95 4.70 0.57
C LEU A 376 -16.38 5.80 1.47
N ALA A 377 -15.18 5.62 2.04
CA ALA A 377 -14.52 6.66 2.83
C ALA A 377 -14.31 7.96 2.01
N ARG A 378 -14.00 7.86 0.71
CA ARG A 378 -13.89 9.05 -0.16
C ARG A 378 -15.24 9.69 -0.43
N GLY A 379 -16.31 8.90 -0.52
CA GLY A 379 -17.68 9.42 -0.56
C GLY A 379 -18.01 10.26 0.67
N TYR A 380 -17.70 9.76 1.87
CA TYR A 380 -17.87 10.52 3.11
C TYR A 380 -17.02 11.79 3.17
N TYR A 381 -15.75 11.72 2.74
CA TYR A 381 -14.88 12.90 2.67
C TYR A 381 -15.39 13.95 1.68
N ALA A 382 -15.96 13.54 0.56
CA ALA A 382 -16.61 14.44 -0.39
C ALA A 382 -17.84 15.11 0.21
N LEU A 383 -18.57 14.42 1.10
CA LEU A 383 -19.69 14.96 1.88
C LEU A 383 -19.26 15.68 3.18
N HIS A 384 -17.98 16.04 3.30
CA HIS A 384 -17.38 16.69 4.47
C HIS A 384 -17.56 15.96 5.81
N ASP A 385 -17.80 14.66 5.79
CA ASP A 385 -17.91 13.81 6.98
C ASP A 385 -16.63 12.97 7.16
N THR A 386 -15.78 13.40 8.08
CA THR A 386 -14.55 12.66 8.44
C THR A 386 -14.74 11.76 9.64
N VAL A 387 -15.83 11.90 10.40
CA VAL A 387 -16.04 11.21 11.68
C VAL A 387 -16.59 9.82 11.43
N THR A 388 -17.55 9.66 10.51
CA THR A 388 -18.15 8.36 10.23
C THR A 388 -17.11 7.33 9.77
N PRO A 389 -16.20 7.65 8.81
CA PRO A 389 -15.14 6.70 8.44
C PRO A 389 -14.17 6.37 9.56
N LEU A 390 -13.87 7.33 10.43
CA LEU A 390 -13.01 7.11 11.59
C LEU A 390 -13.65 6.12 12.58
N MET A 391 -14.94 6.33 12.89
CA MET A 391 -15.70 5.47 13.80
C MET A 391 -15.90 4.06 13.22
N ALA A 392 -16.22 3.96 11.92
CA ALA A 392 -16.33 2.68 11.24
C ALA A 392 -15.01 1.89 11.26
N ALA A 393 -13.88 2.58 11.03
CA ALA A 393 -12.55 1.97 11.13
C ALA A 393 -12.21 1.52 12.55
N PHE A 394 -12.55 2.32 13.57
CA PHE A 394 -12.31 1.97 14.98
C PHE A 394 -13.14 0.75 15.41
N VAL A 395 -14.45 0.75 15.11
CA VAL A 395 -15.33 -0.38 15.43
C VAL A 395 -14.92 -1.62 14.64
N GLY A 396 -14.62 -1.49 13.35
CA GLY A 396 -14.09 -2.59 12.54
C GLY A 396 -12.80 -3.17 13.14
N ALA A 397 -11.87 -2.31 13.56
CA ALA A 397 -10.64 -2.74 14.24
C ALA A 397 -10.93 -3.47 15.56
N LEU A 398 -11.88 -3.00 16.37
CA LEU A 398 -12.30 -3.67 17.60
C LEU A 398 -12.82 -5.09 17.33
N PHE A 399 -13.71 -5.26 16.35
CA PHE A 399 -14.19 -6.58 15.93
C PHE A 399 -13.07 -7.45 15.39
N GLY A 400 -12.11 -6.86 14.66
CA GLY A 400 -10.90 -7.54 14.22
C GLY A 400 -10.06 -8.05 15.39
N ILE A 401 -9.79 -7.21 16.38
CA ILE A 401 -8.99 -7.58 17.55
C ILE A 401 -9.71 -8.68 18.37
N MET A 402 -11.02 -8.53 18.60
CA MET A 402 -11.82 -9.57 19.26
C MET A 402 -11.80 -10.88 18.48
N GLY A 403 -11.97 -10.81 17.16
CA GLY A 403 -11.88 -11.95 16.27
C GLY A 403 -10.49 -12.59 16.30
N ALA A 404 -9.42 -11.81 16.43
CA ALA A 404 -8.06 -12.33 16.51
C ALA A 404 -7.87 -13.19 17.75
N PHE A 405 -8.28 -12.70 18.94
CA PHE A 405 -8.25 -13.50 20.17
C PHE A 405 -9.11 -14.76 20.09
N LEU A 406 -10.23 -14.71 19.37
CA LEU A 406 -11.12 -15.86 19.22
C LEU A 406 -10.56 -16.90 18.24
N PHE A 407 -10.11 -16.46 17.06
CA PHE A 407 -9.73 -17.35 15.96
C PHE A 407 -8.28 -17.84 16.06
N SER A 408 -7.38 -17.07 16.69
CA SER A 408 -5.99 -17.54 16.89
C SER A 408 -5.94 -18.78 17.79
N ASN A 409 -6.90 -18.91 18.71
CA ASN A 409 -7.13 -20.12 19.49
C ASN A 409 -7.75 -21.22 18.62
N GLY A 410 -6.91 -21.96 17.91
CA GLY A 410 -7.30 -23.12 17.09
C GLY A 410 -6.87 -23.03 15.63
N PHE A 411 -6.77 -21.82 15.07
CA PHE A 411 -6.30 -21.60 13.68
C PHE A 411 -4.93 -20.94 13.59
N ASP A 412 -4.25 -20.69 14.71
CA ASP A 412 -2.92 -20.08 14.77
C ASP A 412 -2.86 -18.79 13.93
N VAL A 413 -1.80 -18.57 13.14
CA VAL A 413 -1.63 -17.37 12.29
C VAL A 413 -2.75 -17.18 11.25
N ILE A 414 -3.40 -18.27 10.81
CA ILE A 414 -4.54 -18.20 9.87
C ILE A 414 -5.71 -17.45 10.50
N GLY A 415 -5.91 -17.63 11.82
CA GLY A 415 -6.92 -16.91 12.60
C GLY A 415 -6.75 -15.39 12.57
N LEU A 416 -5.53 -14.89 12.42
CA LEU A 416 -5.27 -13.45 12.26
C LEU A 416 -5.71 -12.94 10.89
N GLY A 417 -5.57 -13.76 9.84
CA GLY A 417 -6.14 -13.47 8.52
C GLY A 417 -7.67 -13.42 8.55
N MET A 418 -8.31 -14.37 9.24
CA MET A 418 -9.76 -14.38 9.47
C MET A 418 -10.23 -13.12 10.20
N ALA A 419 -9.51 -12.74 11.26
CA ALA A 419 -9.77 -11.55 12.05
C ALA A 419 -9.69 -10.26 11.22
N TYR A 420 -8.68 -10.14 10.36
CA TYR A 420 -8.56 -9.00 9.45
C TYR A 420 -9.70 -8.95 8.41
N ALA A 421 -10.15 -10.11 7.93
CA ALA A 421 -11.30 -10.21 7.05
C ALA A 421 -12.60 -9.77 7.73
N LEU A 422 -12.84 -10.22 8.96
CA LEU A 422 -13.98 -9.79 9.78
C LEU A 422 -13.95 -8.27 9.97
N ALA A 423 -12.80 -7.70 10.36
CA ALA A 423 -12.63 -6.26 10.53
C ALA A 423 -12.99 -5.48 9.26
N SER A 424 -12.53 -5.97 8.11
CA SER A 424 -12.75 -5.33 6.80
C SER A 424 -14.22 -5.37 6.39
N VAL A 425 -14.91 -6.49 6.62
CA VAL A 425 -16.35 -6.63 6.35
C VAL A 425 -17.17 -5.72 7.27
N VAL A 426 -16.89 -5.73 8.57
CA VAL A 426 -17.59 -4.87 9.54
C VAL A 426 -17.40 -3.39 9.17
N ASN A 427 -16.16 -2.98 8.85
CA ASN A 427 -15.88 -1.61 8.44
C ASN A 427 -16.65 -1.23 7.15
N ALA A 428 -16.63 -2.09 6.12
CA ALA A 428 -17.37 -1.85 4.88
C ALA A 428 -18.88 -1.70 5.14
N LEU A 429 -19.48 -2.54 5.99
CA LEU A 429 -20.89 -2.46 6.35
C LEU A 429 -21.22 -1.19 7.15
N LEU A 430 -20.38 -0.81 8.09
CA LEU A 430 -20.54 0.42 8.90
C LEU A 430 -20.37 1.70 8.07
N LEU A 431 -19.71 1.63 6.92
CA LEU A 431 -19.69 2.70 5.94
C LEU A 431 -20.89 2.65 5.00
N TRP A 432 -21.29 1.45 4.57
CA TRP A 432 -22.37 1.29 3.59
C TRP A 432 -23.75 1.65 4.17
N ILE A 433 -24.08 1.10 5.34
CA ILE A 433 -25.42 1.21 5.92
C ILE A 433 -25.80 2.67 6.24
N PRO A 434 -24.98 3.47 6.95
CA PRO A 434 -25.35 4.85 7.24
C PRO A 434 -25.34 5.73 5.99
N LEU A 435 -24.48 5.46 5.01
CA LEU A 435 -24.47 6.21 3.75
C LEU A 435 -25.75 5.97 2.96
N ARG A 436 -26.19 4.71 2.88
CA ARG A 436 -27.49 4.34 2.30
C ARG A 436 -28.63 5.06 3.02
N GLN A 437 -28.63 5.09 4.35
CA GLN A 437 -29.66 5.79 5.12
C GLN A 437 -29.67 7.30 4.84
N ARG A 438 -28.49 7.90 4.65
CA ARG A 438 -28.33 9.33 4.35
C ARG A 438 -28.76 9.70 2.92
N LEU A 439 -28.49 8.85 1.94
CA LEU A 439 -28.76 9.10 0.52
C LEU A 439 -30.06 8.44 0.00
N GLY A 440 -30.73 7.63 0.82
CA GLY A 440 -31.93 6.87 0.45
C GLY A 440 -31.64 5.57 -0.31
N THR A 441 -30.70 5.61 -1.27
CA THR A 441 -30.25 4.45 -2.05
C THR A 441 -28.80 4.62 -2.49
N LEU A 442 -28.14 3.50 -2.80
CA LEU A 442 -26.83 3.43 -3.45
C LEU A 442 -26.91 2.70 -4.80
N SER A 443 -28.09 2.68 -5.43
CA SER A 443 -28.42 1.91 -6.63
C SER A 443 -28.31 0.39 -6.42
N GLU A 444 -28.70 -0.12 -5.25
CA GLU A 444 -28.54 -1.53 -4.90
C GLU A 444 -29.37 -2.46 -5.78
N SER A 445 -30.55 -2.00 -6.22
CA SER A 445 -31.43 -2.73 -7.14
C SER A 445 -30.75 -3.03 -8.49
N GLU A 446 -29.83 -2.16 -8.92
CA GLU A 446 -29.05 -2.34 -10.16
C GLU A 446 -27.78 -3.14 -9.90
N MET A 447 -27.13 -2.91 -8.75
CA MET A 447 -25.87 -3.57 -8.41
C MET A 447 -26.02 -5.06 -8.10
N ILE A 448 -27.09 -5.47 -7.42
CA ILE A 448 -27.27 -6.87 -7.00
C ILE A 448 -27.31 -7.83 -8.20
N PRO A 449 -28.12 -7.62 -9.25
CA PRO A 449 -28.10 -8.48 -10.44
C PRO A 449 -26.72 -8.56 -11.11
N ASP A 450 -26.02 -7.44 -11.21
CA ASP A 450 -24.70 -7.39 -11.83
C ASP A 450 -23.66 -8.13 -10.98
N PHE A 451 -23.69 -7.99 -9.66
CA PHE A 451 -22.86 -8.78 -8.76
C PHE A 451 -23.15 -10.28 -8.89
N LEU A 452 -24.42 -10.69 -8.95
CA LEU A 452 -24.77 -12.10 -9.13
C LEU A 452 -24.21 -12.67 -10.45
N LYS A 453 -24.31 -11.93 -11.56
CA LYS A 453 -23.69 -12.31 -12.84
C LYS A 453 -22.17 -12.40 -12.73
N MET A 454 -21.53 -11.43 -12.07
CA MET A 454 -20.09 -11.42 -11.87
C MET A 454 -19.62 -12.60 -11.00
N PHE A 455 -20.35 -12.93 -9.93
CA PHE A 455 -20.07 -14.09 -9.10
C PHE A 455 -20.29 -15.40 -9.87
N ALA A 456 -21.34 -15.50 -10.69
CA ALA A 456 -21.55 -16.66 -11.56
C ALA A 456 -20.41 -16.85 -12.57
N ALA A 457 -19.96 -15.77 -13.23
CA ALA A 457 -18.76 -15.79 -14.07
C ALA A 457 -17.50 -16.16 -13.27
N GLY A 458 -17.41 -15.69 -12.03
CA GLY A 458 -16.37 -16.05 -11.08
C GLY A 458 -16.33 -17.54 -10.77
N ILE A 459 -17.48 -18.17 -10.51
CA ILE A 459 -17.57 -19.61 -10.26
C ILE A 459 -17.06 -20.39 -11.47
N VAL A 460 -17.44 -20.02 -12.70
CA VAL A 460 -16.91 -20.69 -13.91
C VAL A 460 -15.39 -20.50 -14.04
N CYS A 461 -14.89 -19.30 -13.75
CA CYS A 461 -13.46 -19.02 -13.67
C CYS A 461 -12.75 -19.94 -12.66
N ALA A 462 -13.32 -20.10 -11.46
CA ALA A 462 -12.80 -20.99 -10.41
C ALA A 462 -12.77 -22.46 -10.86
N LEU A 463 -13.86 -22.93 -11.48
CA LEU A 463 -13.97 -24.30 -12.01
C LEU A 463 -12.92 -24.57 -13.08
N ILE A 464 -12.73 -23.65 -14.04
CA ILE A 464 -11.70 -23.76 -15.08
C ILE A 464 -10.31 -23.83 -14.45
N MET A 465 -9.98 -22.92 -13.52
CA MET A 465 -8.68 -22.91 -12.84
C MET A 465 -8.44 -24.22 -12.07
N GLN A 466 -9.44 -24.69 -11.33
CA GLN A 466 -9.36 -25.90 -10.51
C GLN A 466 -9.21 -27.16 -11.38
N SER A 467 -9.93 -27.27 -12.49
CA SER A 467 -9.84 -28.39 -13.43
C SER A 467 -8.51 -28.43 -14.20
N LEU A 468 -7.92 -27.27 -14.51
CA LEU A 468 -6.65 -27.19 -15.23
C LEU A 468 -5.42 -27.38 -14.34
N LYS A 469 -5.54 -27.20 -13.02
CA LYS A 469 -4.42 -27.34 -12.08
C LYS A 469 -3.78 -28.74 -12.11
N PRO A 470 -4.52 -29.87 -12.07
CA PRO A 470 -3.93 -31.21 -12.22
C PRO A 470 -3.23 -31.42 -13.56
N VAL A 471 -3.79 -30.87 -14.65
CA VAL A 471 -3.20 -30.96 -16.00
C VAL A 471 -1.90 -30.15 -16.08
N ALA A 472 -1.85 -28.98 -15.47
CA ALA A 472 -0.64 -28.18 -15.41
C ALA A 472 0.47 -28.89 -14.60
N ILE A 473 0.10 -29.57 -13.51
CA ILE A 473 1.04 -30.34 -12.66
C ILE A 473 1.58 -31.58 -13.39
N SER A 474 0.80 -32.24 -14.25
CA SER A 474 1.28 -33.40 -14.99
C SER A 474 2.27 -33.06 -16.11
N ILE A 475 2.25 -31.82 -16.60
CA ILE A 475 3.09 -31.35 -17.71
C ILE A 475 4.31 -30.57 -17.21
N ILE A 476 4.17 -29.81 -16.13
CA ILE A 476 5.18 -28.86 -15.63
C ILE A 476 5.52 -29.24 -14.19
N SER A 477 6.80 -29.40 -13.85
CA SER A 477 7.19 -29.70 -12.46
C SER A 477 6.99 -28.50 -11.52
N LEU A 478 6.75 -28.81 -10.24
CA LEU A 478 6.64 -27.81 -9.17
C LEU A 478 8.00 -27.43 -8.58
N ASP A 479 9.11 -27.99 -9.07
CA ASP A 479 10.41 -27.85 -8.39
C ASP A 479 11.10 -26.52 -8.72
N THR A 480 10.79 -25.93 -9.87
CA THR A 480 11.43 -24.70 -10.34
C THR A 480 10.50 -23.50 -10.25
N PHE A 481 11.08 -22.31 -10.02
CA PHE A 481 10.36 -21.04 -10.06
C PHE A 481 9.56 -20.87 -11.37
N LEU A 482 10.19 -21.13 -12.51
CA LEU A 482 9.56 -21.02 -13.83
C LEU A 482 8.43 -22.04 -13.99
N GLY A 483 8.58 -23.25 -13.44
CA GLY A 483 7.54 -24.27 -13.48
C GLY A 483 6.29 -23.83 -12.71
N VAL A 484 6.45 -23.42 -11.45
CA VAL A 484 5.32 -22.93 -10.63
C VAL A 484 4.67 -21.69 -11.25
N PHE A 485 5.47 -20.75 -11.77
CA PHE A 485 4.97 -19.56 -12.44
C PHE A 485 4.18 -19.91 -13.71
N ALA A 486 4.70 -20.80 -14.55
CA ALA A 486 4.04 -21.25 -15.76
C ALA A 486 2.72 -21.98 -15.48
N GLN A 487 2.66 -22.82 -14.45
CA GLN A 487 1.40 -23.45 -14.02
C GLN A 487 0.36 -22.42 -13.58
N GLY A 488 0.77 -21.46 -12.75
CA GLY A 488 -0.10 -20.39 -12.28
C GLY A 488 -0.60 -19.52 -13.44
N LEU A 489 0.30 -19.18 -14.37
CA LEU A 489 -0.04 -18.41 -15.57
C LEU A 489 -0.97 -19.17 -16.50
N PHE A 490 -0.75 -20.48 -16.68
CA PHE A 490 -1.59 -21.35 -17.51
C PHE A 490 -2.99 -21.46 -16.91
N ALA A 491 -3.13 -22.00 -15.70
CA ALA A 491 -4.43 -22.19 -15.06
C ALA A 491 -5.15 -20.85 -14.84
N GLY A 492 -4.43 -19.84 -14.36
CA GLY A 492 -4.95 -18.51 -14.12
C GLY A 492 -5.38 -17.80 -15.41
N GLY A 493 -4.58 -17.89 -16.46
CA GLY A 493 -4.87 -17.29 -17.76
C GLY A 493 -6.15 -17.85 -18.40
N PHE A 494 -6.29 -19.19 -18.42
CA PHE A 494 -7.52 -19.82 -18.92
C PHE A 494 -8.75 -19.48 -18.07
N GLY A 495 -8.60 -19.44 -16.74
CA GLY A 495 -9.68 -19.01 -15.86
C GLY A 495 -10.13 -17.57 -16.11
N LEU A 496 -9.19 -16.64 -16.27
CA LEU A 496 -9.47 -15.23 -16.59
C LEU A 496 -10.14 -15.07 -17.97
N ILE A 497 -9.71 -15.86 -18.97
CA ILE A 497 -10.39 -15.91 -20.27
C ILE A 497 -11.83 -16.42 -20.09
N GLY A 498 -12.02 -17.48 -19.31
CA GLY A 498 -13.34 -18.00 -18.95
C GLY A 498 -14.23 -16.95 -18.29
N TYR A 499 -13.68 -16.18 -17.34
CA TYR A 499 -14.39 -15.06 -16.72
C TYR A 499 -14.87 -14.05 -17.77
N VAL A 500 -13.98 -13.58 -18.65
CA VAL A 500 -14.33 -12.61 -19.70
C VAL A 500 -15.40 -13.16 -20.66
N VAL A 501 -15.27 -14.41 -21.09
CA VAL A 501 -16.23 -15.06 -22.01
C VAL A 501 -17.61 -15.17 -21.36
N VAL A 502 -17.67 -15.66 -20.11
CA VAL A 502 -18.94 -15.82 -19.39
C VAL A 502 -19.55 -14.46 -19.03
N SER A 503 -18.75 -13.48 -18.62
CA SER A 503 -19.23 -12.11 -18.40
C SER A 503 -19.83 -11.50 -19.67
N LYS A 504 -19.24 -11.77 -20.85
CA LYS A 504 -19.81 -11.35 -22.13
C LYS A 504 -21.14 -12.06 -22.42
N TRP A 505 -21.22 -13.37 -22.14
CA TRP A 505 -22.43 -14.16 -22.35
C TRP A 505 -23.58 -13.72 -21.42
N LEU A 506 -23.26 -13.44 -20.16
CA LEU A 506 -24.19 -12.91 -19.16
C LEU A 506 -24.51 -11.42 -19.33
N ARG A 507 -23.92 -10.75 -20.34
CA ARG A 507 -24.08 -9.31 -20.62
C ARG A 507 -23.80 -8.45 -19.39
N VAL A 508 -22.64 -8.65 -18.78
CA VAL A 508 -22.13 -7.81 -17.70
C VAL A 508 -21.67 -6.48 -18.28
N ASN A 509 -22.34 -5.38 -17.92
CA ASN A 509 -22.11 -4.05 -18.47
C ASN A 509 -20.67 -3.55 -18.25
N GLU A 510 -20.07 -3.91 -17.12
CA GLU A 510 -18.73 -3.49 -16.70
C GLU A 510 -17.64 -4.00 -17.63
N LEU A 511 -17.85 -5.16 -18.27
CA LEU A 511 -16.93 -5.68 -19.28
C LEU A 511 -16.89 -4.76 -20.51
N ASP A 512 -18.06 -4.28 -20.95
CA ASP A 512 -18.14 -3.38 -22.11
C ASP A 512 -17.52 -2.01 -21.81
N VAL A 513 -17.73 -1.49 -20.60
CA VAL A 513 -17.06 -0.27 -20.11
C VAL A 513 -15.54 -0.43 -20.12
N LEU A 514 -15.03 -1.56 -19.62
CA LEU A 514 -13.60 -1.85 -19.60
C LEU A 514 -13.03 -1.97 -21.03
N ILE A 515 -13.69 -2.70 -21.92
CA ILE A 515 -13.27 -2.85 -23.32
C ILE A 515 -13.26 -1.49 -24.03
N ALA A 516 -14.29 -0.66 -23.81
CA ALA A 516 -14.35 0.68 -24.38
C ALA A 516 -13.20 1.57 -23.87
N ALA A 517 -12.87 1.52 -22.58
CA ALA A 517 -11.75 2.25 -22.00
C ALA A 517 -10.40 1.82 -22.59
N VAL A 518 -10.17 0.51 -22.74
CA VAL A 518 -8.95 -0.03 -23.36
C VAL A 518 -8.85 0.38 -24.83
N LYS A 519 -9.95 0.25 -25.59
CA LYS A 519 -10.00 0.68 -27.00
C LYS A 519 -9.72 2.17 -27.15
N ARG A 520 -10.31 3.03 -26.32
CA ARG A 520 -10.05 4.48 -26.32
C ARG A 520 -8.56 4.78 -26.09
N LYS A 521 -7.90 4.07 -25.17
CA LYS A 521 -6.47 4.25 -24.87
C LYS A 521 -5.56 3.75 -25.98
N VAL A 522 -5.90 2.64 -26.63
CA VAL A 522 -5.12 2.06 -27.74
C VAL A 522 -5.32 2.86 -29.04
N LEU A 523 -6.54 3.35 -29.29
CA LEU A 523 -6.91 4.10 -30.51
C LEU A 523 -6.56 5.59 -30.43
N LYS A 524 -6.48 6.23 -29.25
CA LYS A 524 -5.94 7.60 -29.07
C LYS A 524 -4.40 7.66 -29.15
N LYS A 525 -3.79 6.91 -30.08
CA LYS A 525 -2.41 7.14 -30.54
C LYS A 525 -2.40 8.26 -31.59
N SER A 526 -2.89 9.46 -31.28
CA SER A 526 -2.50 10.73 -31.93
C SER A 526 -3.29 11.92 -31.37
N LYS A 527 -2.53 12.99 -31.10
CA LYS A 527 -2.88 14.35 -30.63
C LYS A 527 -3.25 14.52 -29.14
N PRO A 528 -2.27 14.88 -28.30
CA PRO A 528 -2.53 15.61 -27.06
C PRO A 528 -2.64 17.12 -27.39
N GLU A 529 -3.86 17.63 -27.56
CA GLU A 529 -4.15 19.04 -27.32
C GLU A 529 -4.62 19.18 -25.87
N GLU A 530 -3.66 19.17 -24.95
CA GLU A 530 -3.81 19.75 -23.62
C GLU A 530 -2.45 20.32 -23.24
N THR A 531 -2.12 21.48 -23.80
CA THR A 531 -1.17 22.39 -23.17
C THR A 531 -1.87 22.98 -21.95
N LEU A 532 -1.61 22.40 -20.78
CA LEU A 532 -1.91 23.06 -19.51
C LEU A 532 -1.27 24.46 -19.55
N SER A 533 -2.11 25.47 -19.43
CA SER A 533 -1.77 26.88 -19.65
C SER A 533 -0.48 27.29 -18.95
N GLN A 534 0.44 27.83 -19.72
CA GLN A 534 1.39 28.81 -19.21
C GLN A 534 0.58 30.06 -18.90
N THR A 535 0.12 30.22 -17.67
CA THR A 535 -0.29 31.54 -17.19
C THR A 535 0.98 32.30 -16.84
N THR A 536 1.18 33.35 -17.62
CA THR A 536 2.23 34.39 -17.58
C THR A 536 2.59 34.91 -16.20
#